data_AF-A0A840R9P0-F1
#
_entry.id   AF-A0A840R9P0-F1
#
_cell.length_a   1.000
_cell.length_b   1.000
_cell.length_c   1.000
_cell.angle_alpha   90.00
_cell.angle_beta   90.00
_cell.angle_gamma   90.00
#
_symmetry.space_group_name_H-M   'P 1'
#
loop_
_entity.id
_entity.type
_entity.pdbx_description
1 polymer ?
#
loop_
_entity_poly.entity_id
_entity_poly.type
_entity_poly.pdbx_seq_one_letter_code
_entity_poly.pdbx_strand_id
1 'polypeptide(L)'
;MSELFYLQDSRTYVGNDMLFWAVNNQGYTSDLRKAAKYTKAEAVAQHQMRPSDIPWPCTYIDARTRPAVDMQYVKRSEALAGTGIELVKEKPIPKTIERCGGCGRFMRDQDRWMGNCGNCGEDNRP
;
A
#
# COMPACT_ATOMS: atom_id res chain seq x y z
N MET A 1 -35.23 -12.43 9.58
CA MET A 1 -33.80 -12.08 9.71
C MET A 1 -33.73 -10.57 9.79
N SER A 2 -33.28 -9.99 10.90
CA SER A 2 -33.07 -8.54 11.00
C SER A 2 -31.98 -8.11 10.02
N GLU A 3 -32.21 -7.03 9.29
CA GLU A 3 -31.22 -6.46 8.37
C GLU A 3 -30.13 -5.77 9.18
N LEU A 4 -28.90 -6.25 9.05
CA LEU A 4 -27.71 -5.71 9.72
C LEU A 4 -26.85 -4.94 8.72
N PHE A 5 -26.08 -4.00 9.27
CA PHE A 5 -25.24 -3.08 8.49
C PHE A 5 -23.81 -3.09 9.02
N TYR A 6 -22.84 -3.02 8.10
CA TYR A 6 -21.49 -2.59 8.42
C TYR A 6 -21.40 -1.08 8.27
N LEU A 7 -20.58 -0.43 9.08
CA LEU A 7 -20.30 1.00 8.95
C LEU A 7 -18.91 1.19 8.37
N GLN A 8 -18.84 1.76 7.18
CA GLN A 8 -17.58 2.10 6.51
C GLN A 8 -17.07 3.46 7.02
N ASP A 9 -15.77 3.58 7.33
CA ASP A 9 -15.13 4.90 7.41
C ASP A 9 -14.64 5.33 6.02
N SER A 10 -15.35 6.26 5.37
CA SER A 10 -15.10 6.64 3.97
C SER A 10 -13.89 7.58 3.76
N ARG A 11 -13.22 8.01 4.83
CA ARG A 11 -12.09 8.95 4.77
C ARG A 11 -10.84 8.36 4.12
N THR A 12 -10.70 7.04 4.12
CA THR A 12 -9.46 6.36 3.72
C THR A 12 -9.76 4.93 3.24
N TYR A 13 -8.84 4.39 2.46
CA TYR A 13 -8.84 3.02 1.94
C TYR A 13 -7.49 2.35 2.25
N VAL A 14 -7.49 1.03 2.41
CA VAL A 14 -6.25 0.23 2.45
C VAL A 14 -6.04 -0.35 1.06
N GLY A 15 -5.30 0.39 0.22
CA GLY A 15 -5.22 0.07 -1.20
C GLY A 15 -6.59 0.18 -1.86
N ASN A 16 -7.14 -0.96 -2.30
CA ASN A 16 -8.48 -1.04 -2.90
C ASN A 16 -9.57 -1.49 -1.91
N ASP A 17 -9.21 -1.77 -0.65
CA ASP A 17 -10.12 -2.36 0.32
C ASP A 17 -10.77 -1.27 1.20
N MET A 18 -12.08 -1.41 1.41
CA MET A 18 -12.87 -0.56 2.31
C MET A 18 -12.51 -0.83 3.77
N LEU A 19 -12.62 0.21 4.60
CA LEU A 19 -12.44 0.13 6.04
C LEU A 19 -13.77 0.19 6.76
N PHE A 20 -14.01 -0.75 7.66
CA PHE A 20 -15.21 -0.83 8.49
C PHE A 20 -14.86 -0.67 9.97
N TRP A 21 -15.80 -0.16 10.78
CA TRP A 21 -15.66 -0.14 12.23
C TRP A 21 -15.46 -1.56 12.77
N ALA A 22 -14.41 -1.76 13.56
CA ALA A 22 -14.11 -3.03 14.19
C ALA A 22 -14.95 -3.24 15.45
N VAL A 23 -15.21 -4.51 15.80
CA VAL A 23 -15.85 -4.87 17.07
C VAL A 23 -15.07 -4.32 18.26
N ASN A 24 -15.78 -4.04 19.37
CA ASN A 24 -15.20 -3.59 20.63
C ASN A 24 -14.34 -2.31 20.52
N ASN A 25 -14.67 -1.40 19.61
CA ASN A 25 -13.96 -0.13 19.39
C ASN A 25 -12.46 -0.31 19.06
N GLN A 26 -12.09 -1.40 18.39
CA GLN A 26 -10.69 -1.68 17.99
C GLN A 26 -10.25 -0.93 16.72
N GLY A 27 -10.82 0.26 16.48
CA GLY A 27 -10.52 1.08 15.30
C GLY A 27 -11.24 0.59 14.04
N TYR A 28 -10.50 0.54 12.93
CA TYR A 28 -11.03 0.19 11.61
C TYR A 28 -10.35 -1.07 11.04
N THR A 29 -11.08 -1.85 10.26
CA THR A 29 -10.59 -3.10 9.68
C THR A 29 -11.17 -3.33 8.29
N SER A 30 -10.39 -3.95 7.42
CA SER A 30 -10.86 -4.51 6.14
C SER A 30 -11.31 -5.97 6.26
N ASP A 31 -11.06 -6.63 7.40
CA ASP A 31 -11.49 -8.00 7.66
C ASP A 31 -12.92 -8.01 8.21
N LEU A 32 -13.89 -8.40 7.37
CA LEU A 32 -15.30 -8.45 7.75
C LEU A 32 -15.60 -9.37 8.94
N ARG A 33 -14.74 -10.35 9.24
CA ARG A 33 -14.89 -11.22 10.43
C ARG A 33 -14.68 -10.45 11.73
N LYS A 34 -13.96 -9.33 11.66
CA LYS A 34 -13.66 -8.43 12.79
C LYS A 34 -14.52 -7.15 12.75
N ALA A 35 -15.33 -6.96 11.70
CA ALA A 35 -16.19 -5.80 11.55
C ALA A 35 -17.41 -5.88 12.46
N ALA A 36 -17.73 -4.75 13.11
CA ALA A 36 -18.94 -4.61 13.91
C ALA A 36 -20.18 -4.57 13.01
N LYS A 37 -21.25 -5.20 13.49
CA LYS A 37 -22.56 -5.23 12.83
C LYS A 37 -23.54 -4.42 13.64
N TYR A 38 -24.27 -3.55 12.95
CA TYR A 38 -25.20 -2.61 13.55
C TYR A 38 -26.61 -2.87 13.06
N THR A 39 -27.59 -2.59 13.90
CA THR A 39 -28.97 -2.47 13.45
C THR A 39 -29.14 -1.22 12.57
N LYS A 40 -30.21 -1.18 11.78
CA LYS A 40 -30.52 -0.01 10.95
C LYS A 40 -30.57 1.29 11.75
N ALA A 41 -31.15 1.26 12.95
CA ALA A 41 -31.30 2.45 13.80
C ALA A 41 -29.94 2.98 14.27
N GLU A 42 -29.07 2.10 14.75
CA GLU A 42 -27.71 2.46 15.18
C GLU A 42 -26.87 2.97 14.01
N ALA A 43 -26.95 2.31 12.85
CA ALA A 43 -26.18 2.69 11.67
C ALA A 43 -26.59 4.08 11.13
N VAL A 44 -27.90 4.38 11.12
CA VAL A 44 -28.41 5.70 10.74
C VAL A 44 -28.01 6.77 11.76
N ALA A 45 -28.14 6.48 13.06
CA ALA A 45 -27.75 7.41 14.11
C ALA A 45 -26.24 7.75 14.03
N GLN A 46 -25.39 6.76 13.80
CA GLN A 46 -23.96 6.97 13.62
C GLN A 46 -23.66 7.82 12.39
N HIS A 47 -24.27 7.53 11.24
CA HIS A 47 -24.08 8.31 10.02
C HIS A 47 -24.51 9.78 10.19
N GLN A 48 -25.60 10.02 10.91
CA GLN A 48 -26.06 11.38 11.23
C GLN A 48 -25.07 12.15 12.10
N MET A 49 -24.43 11.48 13.06
CA MET A 49 -23.39 12.09 13.89
C MET A 49 -22.09 12.29 13.11
N ARG A 50 -21.77 11.35 12.21
CA ARG A 50 -20.51 11.29 11.48
C ARG A 50 -20.76 10.91 10.01
N PRO A 51 -20.93 11.88 9.09
CA PRO A 51 -21.31 11.62 7.70
C PRO A 51 -20.35 10.73 6.90
N SER A 52 -19.10 10.61 7.34
CA SER A 52 -18.13 9.69 6.72
C SER A 52 -18.36 8.22 7.10
N ASP A 53 -19.17 7.94 8.13
CA ASP A 53 -19.55 6.58 8.51
C ASP A 53 -20.72 6.13 7.64
N ILE A 54 -20.44 5.46 6.52
CA ILE A 54 -21.45 5.08 5.53
C ILE A 54 -22.01 3.70 5.87
N PRO A 55 -23.33 3.55 6.11
CA PRO A 55 -23.94 2.26 6.40
C PRO A 55 -24.14 1.43 5.13
N TRP A 56 -23.70 0.18 5.17
CA TRP A 56 -23.83 -0.79 4.08
C TRP A 56 -24.54 -2.05 4.56
N PRO A 57 -25.56 -2.56 3.85
CA PRO A 57 -26.20 -3.82 4.20
C PRO A 57 -25.17 -4.96 4.23
N CYS A 58 -25.14 -5.75 5.30
CA CYS A 58 -24.19 -6.85 5.43
C CYS A 58 -24.31 -7.82 4.26
N THR A 59 -25.53 -8.16 3.84
CA THR A 59 -25.79 -9.06 2.70
C THR A 59 -25.18 -8.55 1.39
N TYR A 60 -25.17 -7.24 1.17
CA TYR A 60 -24.59 -6.63 -0.04
C TYR A 60 -23.06 -6.74 -0.06
N ILE A 61 -22.43 -6.48 1.09
CA ILE A 61 -20.97 -6.50 1.27
C ILE A 61 -20.45 -7.94 1.31
N ASP A 62 -21.10 -8.83 2.05
CA ASP A 62 -20.73 -10.24 2.18
C ASP A 62 -20.77 -10.94 0.81
N ALA A 63 -21.68 -10.55 -0.09
CA ALA A 63 -21.72 -11.08 -1.47
C ALA A 63 -20.60 -10.58 -2.39
N ARG A 64 -19.84 -9.55 -1.97
CA ARG A 64 -18.78 -8.89 -2.76
C ARG A 64 -17.41 -8.97 -2.11
N THR A 65 -17.31 -9.62 -0.96
CA THR A 65 -16.03 -9.78 -0.28
C THR A 65 -15.14 -10.78 -1.01
N ARG A 66 -13.83 -10.54 -0.94
CA ARG A 66 -12.81 -11.47 -1.40
C ARG A 66 -11.89 -11.81 -0.22
N PRO A 67 -11.37 -13.05 -0.13
CA PRO A 67 -10.27 -13.34 0.78
C PRO A 67 -9.07 -12.42 0.48
N ALA A 68 -8.47 -11.89 1.54
CA ALA A 68 -7.28 -11.06 1.46
C ALA A 68 -6.22 -11.60 2.44
N VAL A 69 -4.94 -11.45 2.07
CA VAL A 69 -3.80 -11.84 2.88
C VAL A 69 -3.12 -10.57 3.38
N ASP A 70 -3.10 -10.39 4.69
CA ASP A 70 -2.40 -9.30 5.34
C ASP A 70 -0.91 -9.65 5.49
N MET A 71 -0.04 -8.82 4.91
CA MET A 71 1.40 -9.04 4.92
C MET A 71 2.00 -9.07 6.33
N GLN A 72 1.35 -8.46 7.33
CA GLN A 72 1.84 -8.44 8.70
C GLN A 72 1.83 -9.84 9.34
N TYR A 73 0.98 -10.75 8.84
CA TYR A 73 0.91 -12.14 9.30
C TYR A 73 1.74 -13.10 8.43
N VAL A 74 2.39 -12.62 7.36
CA VAL A 74 3.13 -13.47 6.43
C VAL A 74 4.63 -13.27 6.60
N LYS A 75 5.32 -14.37 6.92
CA LYS A 75 6.79 -14.41 6.94
C LYS A 75 7.30 -15.28 5.81
N ARG A 76 7.89 -14.63 4.79
CA ARG A 76 8.45 -15.30 3.61
C ARG A 76 9.49 -16.36 3.97
N SER A 77 10.34 -16.11 4.97
CA SER A 77 11.37 -17.07 5.41
C SER A 77 10.78 -18.36 5.98
N GLU A 78 9.75 -18.24 6.81
CA GLU A 78 9.06 -19.40 7.39
C GLU A 78 8.30 -20.18 6.31
N ALA A 79 7.62 -19.48 5.38
CA ALA A 79 6.85 -20.11 4.31
C ALA A 79 7.70 -20.86 3.27
N LEU A 80 8.93 -20.41 3.02
CA LEU A 80 9.83 -21.04 2.04
C LEU A 80 10.80 -22.06 2.68
N ALA A 81 10.86 -22.15 4.00
CA ALA A 81 11.72 -23.10 4.70
C ALA A 81 11.40 -24.55 4.29
N GLY A 82 12.42 -25.31 3.84
CA GLY A 82 12.26 -26.70 3.43
C GLY A 82 11.59 -26.93 2.06
N THR A 83 11.18 -25.88 1.36
CA THR A 83 10.56 -25.98 0.02
C THR A 83 11.56 -26.18 -1.11
N GLY A 84 12.86 -25.94 -0.86
CA GLY A 84 13.90 -25.94 -1.89
C GLY A 84 13.87 -24.74 -2.84
N ILE A 85 12.97 -23.77 -2.61
CA ILE A 85 12.86 -22.55 -3.42
C ILE A 85 13.91 -21.54 -2.94
N GLU A 86 14.88 -21.24 -3.80
CA GLU A 86 15.86 -20.17 -3.58
C GLU A 86 15.42 -18.88 -4.29
N LEU A 87 15.32 -17.79 -3.53
CA LEU A 87 14.97 -16.49 -4.10
C LEU A 87 16.19 -15.87 -4.80
N VAL A 88 16.01 -15.51 -6.07
CA VAL A 88 17.02 -14.74 -6.82
C VAL A 88 17.13 -13.35 -6.19
N LYS A 89 18.33 -12.96 -5.77
CA LYS A 89 18.59 -11.61 -5.29
C LYS A 89 18.48 -10.62 -6.45
N GLU A 90 17.76 -9.52 -6.24
CA GLU A 90 17.73 -8.43 -7.20
C GLU A 90 19.16 -7.93 -7.45
N LYS A 91 19.58 -7.95 -8.72
CA LYS A 91 20.86 -7.36 -9.11
C LYS A 91 20.70 -5.85 -9.07
N PRO A 92 21.62 -5.11 -8.42
CA PRO A 92 21.55 -3.65 -8.46
C PRO A 92 21.66 -3.20 -9.92
N ILE A 93 20.83 -2.23 -10.30
CA ILE A 93 20.91 -1.61 -11.62
C ILE A 93 22.28 -0.92 -11.71
N PRO A 94 23.11 -1.25 -12.71
CA PRO A 94 24.40 -0.60 -12.88
C PRO A 94 24.17 0.90 -13.11
N LYS A 95 24.88 1.74 -12.37
CA LYS A 95 24.80 3.20 -12.55
C LYS A 95 25.46 3.55 -13.88
N THR A 96 24.81 4.40 -14.68
CA THR A 96 25.42 4.95 -15.89
C THR A 96 26.60 5.83 -15.48
N ILE A 97 27.78 5.43 -15.95
CA ILE A 97 29.01 6.20 -15.80
C ILE A 97 29.38 6.65 -17.20
N GLU A 98 29.37 7.95 -17.42
CA GLU A 98 29.76 8.54 -18.70
C GLU A 98 31.21 9.01 -18.65
N ARG A 99 31.84 9.10 -19.83
CA ARG A 99 33.18 9.66 -19.94
C ARG A 99 33.06 11.12 -20.32
N CYS A 100 33.82 11.98 -19.66
CA CYS A 100 34.01 13.35 -20.09
C CYS A 100 34.55 13.39 -21.52
N GLY A 101 33.94 14.18 -22.41
CA GLY A 101 34.36 14.35 -23.80
C GLY A 101 35.78 14.93 -23.94
N GLY A 102 36.17 15.85 -23.05
CA GLY A 102 37.51 16.45 -23.05
C GLY A 102 38.61 15.55 -22.49
N CYS A 103 38.49 15.09 -21.24
CA CYS A 103 39.58 14.37 -20.54
C CYS A 103 39.36 12.86 -20.35
N GLY A 104 38.23 12.31 -20.80
CA GLY A 104 37.91 10.88 -20.65
C GLY A 104 37.62 10.42 -19.22
N ARG A 105 37.65 11.32 -18.22
CA ARG A 105 37.33 11.00 -16.82
C ARG A 105 35.91 10.47 -16.71
N PHE A 106 35.74 9.41 -15.94
CA PHE A 106 34.45 8.87 -15.56
C PHE A 106 33.68 9.83 -14.67
N MET A 107 32.43 10.13 -15.04
CA MET A 107 31.51 11.02 -14.33
C MET A 107 30.19 10.29 -14.11
N ARG A 108 29.54 10.55 -12.96
CA ARG A 108 28.18 10.07 -12.74
C ARG A 108 27.23 10.88 -13.62
N ASP A 109 26.11 10.29 -14.00
CA ASP A 109 25.07 11.02 -14.77
C ASP A 109 24.68 12.34 -14.08
N GLN A 110 24.52 12.36 -12.75
CA GLN A 110 24.25 13.58 -12.01
C GLN A 110 25.36 14.65 -12.16
N ASP A 111 26.64 14.24 -12.15
CA ASP A 111 27.77 15.17 -12.31
C ASP A 111 27.80 15.78 -13.72
N ARG A 112 27.34 15.01 -14.73
CA ARG A 112 27.17 15.49 -16.11
C ARG A 112 26.15 16.63 -16.20
N TRP A 113 25.07 16.59 -15.43
CA TRP A 113 24.02 17.61 -15.43
C TRP A 113 24.32 18.83 -14.56
N MET A 114 25.09 18.66 -13.47
CA MET A 114 25.28 19.68 -12.44
C MET A 114 26.33 20.74 -12.75
N GLY A 115 27.19 20.53 -13.75
CA GLY A 115 28.18 21.51 -14.15
C GLY A 115 29.30 20.94 -14.99
N ASN A 116 30.33 21.75 -15.19
CA ASN A 116 31.48 21.37 -15.99
C ASN A 116 32.30 20.27 -15.29
N CYS A 117 33.06 19.52 -16.08
CA CYS A 117 33.96 18.50 -15.57
C CYS A 117 34.94 19.12 -14.56
N GLY A 118 34.89 18.68 -13.29
CA GLY A 118 35.78 19.17 -12.24
C GLY A 118 37.28 18.88 -12.46
N ASN A 119 37.65 18.17 -13.52
CA ASN A 119 39.04 17.93 -13.90
C ASN A 119 39.54 18.85 -15.02
N CYS A 120 38.77 19.01 -16.09
CA CYS A 120 39.22 19.72 -17.31
C CYS A 120 38.34 20.91 -17.69
N GLY A 121 37.25 21.16 -16.97
CA GLY A 121 36.34 22.27 -17.25
C GLY A 121 35.42 22.07 -18.46
N GLU A 122 35.49 20.94 -19.15
CA GLU A 122 34.62 20.61 -20.29
C GLU A 122 33.14 20.55 -19.88
N ASP A 123 32.26 21.13 -20.69
CA ASP A 123 30.80 21.01 -20.51
C ASP A 123 30.32 19.72 -21.17
N ASN A 124 29.73 18.82 -20.38
CA ASN A 124 29.29 17.50 -20.84
C ASN A 124 27.76 17.36 -20.78
N ARG A 125 27.03 18.45 -20.54
CA ARG A 125 25.57 18.44 -20.53
C ARG A 125 25.04 18.09 -21.93
N PRO A 126 23.94 17.31 -22.02
CA PRO A 126 23.29 17.00 -23.31
C PRO A 126 22.77 18.21 -24.06
#